data_AF-A0A2V6K7S5-F1
#
_entry.id   AF-A0A2V6K7S5-F1
#
_cell.length_a   1.000
_cell.length_b   1.000
_cell.length_c   1.000
_cell.angle_alpha   90.00
_cell.angle_beta   90.00
_cell.angle_gamma   90.00
#
_symmetry.space_group_name_H-M   'P 1'
#
loop_
_entity.id
_entity.type
_entity.pdbx_description
1 polymer ?
#
loop_
_entity_poly.entity_id
_entity_poly.type
_entity_poly.pdbx_seq_one_letter_code
_entity_poly.pdbx_strand_id
1 'polypeptide(L)'
;RDFIKQNKPTYPQFEAWVKKNAKSLNRDAIEKHNAAVRGYNHDDETRKGILGVCSVADDASSPKDAVNLNNLDDWHEFHQAVLK
;
A
#
# COMPACT_ATOMS: atom_id res chain seq x y z
N ARG A 1 12.41 -6.63 12.55
CA ARG A 1 11.81 -7.67 11.68
C ARG A 1 11.50 -8.95 12.49
N ASP A 2 12.31 -9.29 13.48
CA ASP A 2 12.14 -10.53 14.28
C ASP A 2 10.83 -10.59 15.08
N PHE A 3 10.39 -9.46 15.64
CA PHE A 3 9.13 -9.39 16.40
C PHE A 3 7.93 -9.95 15.62
N ILE A 4 7.75 -9.56 14.35
CA ILE A 4 6.63 -10.01 13.51
C ILE A 4 6.73 -11.51 13.26
N LYS A 5 7.92 -12.01 12.88
CA LYS A 5 8.15 -13.42 12.55
C LYS A 5 7.90 -14.34 13.76
N GLN A 6 8.33 -13.92 14.94
CA GLN A 6 8.26 -14.73 16.15
C GLN A 6 6.89 -14.67 16.83
N ASN A 7 6.24 -13.51 16.83
CA ASN A 7 5.05 -13.28 17.65
C ASN A 7 3.75 -13.31 16.85
N LYS A 8 3.80 -13.16 15.52
CA LYS A 8 2.63 -13.04 14.64
C LYS A 8 1.54 -12.13 15.26
N PRO A 9 1.91 -10.89 15.64
CA PRO A 9 1.02 -10.04 16.41
C PRO A 9 -0.23 -9.69 15.60
N THR A 10 -1.35 -9.53 16.29
CA THR A 10 -2.50 -8.81 15.77
C THR A 10 -2.11 -7.36 15.45
N TYR A 11 -2.94 -6.67 14.66
CA TYR A 11 -2.69 -5.26 14.34
C TYR A 11 -2.52 -4.37 15.59
N PRO A 12 -3.40 -4.42 16.63
CA PRO A 12 -3.21 -3.61 17.84
C PRO A 12 -1.94 -3.97 18.63
N GLN A 13 -1.57 -5.25 18.68
CA GLN A 13 -0.31 -5.68 19.32
C GLN A 13 0.90 -5.12 18.57
N PHE A 14 0.85 -5.10 17.25
CA PHE A 14 1.90 -4.52 16.43
C PHE A 14 1.97 -3.00 16.60
N GLU A 15 0.85 -2.28 16.63
CA GLU A 15 0.82 -0.85 16.92
C GLU A 15 1.44 -0.51 18.28
N ALA A 16 1.10 -1.26 19.33
CA ALA A 16 1.69 -1.09 20.65
C ALA A 16 3.21 -1.31 20.62
N TRP A 17 3.67 -2.32 19.88
CA TRP A 17 5.09 -2.56 19.67
C TRP A 17 5.77 -1.42 18.91
N VAL A 18 5.17 -0.89 17.84
CA VAL A 18 5.70 0.26 17.08
C VAL A 18 5.84 1.48 17.98
N LYS A 19 4.81 1.82 18.78
CA LYS A 19 4.87 2.94 19.73
C LYS A 19 6.02 2.83 20.72
N LYS A 20 6.35 1.62 21.17
CA LYS A 20 7.45 1.36 22.10
C LYS A 20 8.83 1.35 21.44
N ASN A 21 8.94 0.92 20.19
CA ASN A 21 10.23 0.57 19.56
C ASN A 21 10.63 1.47 18.37
N ALA A 22 9.73 2.34 17.89
CA ALA A 22 10.03 3.23 16.79
C ALA A 22 11.12 4.25 17.19
N LYS A 23 12.13 4.43 16.32
CA LYS A 23 13.22 5.40 16.53
C LYS A 23 12.77 6.84 16.28
N SER A 24 11.76 7.03 15.44
CA SER A 24 11.22 8.33 15.07
C SER A 24 9.71 8.22 14.92
N LEU A 25 9.00 8.50 16.01
CA LEU A 25 7.54 8.54 16.05
C LEU A 25 7.10 9.88 16.64
N ASN A 26 7.21 10.92 15.81
CA ASN A 26 6.73 12.26 16.10
C ASN A 26 5.88 12.76 14.92
N ARG A 27 5.14 13.83 15.15
CA ARG A 27 4.19 14.38 14.18
C ARG A 27 4.84 14.69 12.83
N ASP A 28 6.03 15.29 12.85
CA ASP A 28 6.72 15.73 11.63
C ASP A 28 7.23 14.53 10.82
N ALA A 29 7.75 13.51 11.49
CA ALA A 29 8.18 12.27 10.86
C ALA A 29 7.01 11.51 10.23
N ILE A 30 5.86 11.48 10.93
CA ILE A 30 4.62 10.88 10.42
C ILE A 30 4.15 11.64 9.18
N GLU A 31 4.07 12.97 9.23
CA GLU A 31 3.60 13.74 8.08
C GLU A 31 4.55 13.64 6.89
N LYS A 32 5.86 13.70 7.12
CA LYS A 32 6.85 13.49 6.05
C LYS A 32 6.68 12.14 5.36
N HIS A 33 6.47 11.08 6.13
CA HIS A 33 6.23 9.75 5.56
C HIS A 33 4.92 9.69 4.78
N ASN A 34 3.82 10.21 5.36
CA ASN A 34 2.51 10.21 4.71
C ASN A 34 2.51 11.05 3.42
N ALA A 35 3.19 12.20 3.41
CA ALA A 35 3.35 13.00 2.21
C ALA A 35 4.10 12.25 1.09
N ALA A 36 5.16 11.51 1.45
CA ALA A 36 5.86 10.66 0.49
C ALA A 36 4.96 9.56 -0.08
N VAL A 37 4.13 8.92 0.76
CA VAL A 37 3.17 7.89 0.31
C VAL A 37 2.10 8.48 -0.61
N ARG A 38 1.48 9.61 -0.24
CA ARG A 38 0.45 10.28 -1.05
C ARG A 38 0.97 10.78 -2.40
N GLY A 39 2.24 11.19 -2.45
CA GLY A 39 2.89 11.67 -3.67
C GLY A 39 3.60 10.60 -4.49
N TYR A 40 3.56 9.33 -4.07
CA TYR A 40 4.26 8.26 -4.75
C TYR A 40 3.46 7.76 -5.96
N ASN A 41 4.05 7.90 -7.14
CA ASN A 41 3.56 7.30 -8.37
C ASN A 41 4.32 6.00 -8.64
N HIS A 42 3.61 4.97 -9.10
CA HIS A 42 4.26 3.79 -9.68
C HIS A 42 5.00 4.18 -10.96
N ASP A 43 6.02 3.39 -11.30
CA ASP A 43 6.63 3.50 -12.63
C ASP A 43 5.63 3.08 -13.74
N ASP A 44 5.96 3.46 -14.97
CA ASP A 44 5.10 3.23 -16.13
C ASP A 44 4.84 1.75 -16.41
N GLU A 45 5.81 0.87 -16.12
CA GLU A 45 5.68 -0.56 -16.36
C GLU A 45 4.69 -1.18 -15.38
N THR A 46 4.87 -0.90 -14.09
CA THR A 46 3.98 -1.34 -13.00
C THR A 46 2.56 -0.81 -13.20
N ARG A 47 2.41 0.48 -13.52
CA ARG A 47 1.09 1.06 -13.81
C ARG A 47 0.39 0.31 -14.94
N LYS A 48 1.06 0.11 -16.08
CA LYS A 48 0.48 -0.57 -17.24
C LYS A 48 0.11 -2.02 -16.93
N GLY A 49 0.92 -2.71 -16.13
CA GLY A 49 0.61 -4.05 -15.65
C GLY A 49 -0.72 -4.10 -14.89
N ILE A 50 -0.87 -3.27 -13.86
CA ILE A 50 -2.08 -3.19 -13.04
C ILE A 50 -3.31 -2.83 -13.88
N LEU A 51 -3.22 -1.79 -14.71
CA LEU A 51 -4.32 -1.38 -15.58
C LEU A 51 -4.73 -2.48 -16.57
N GLY A 52 -3.75 -3.19 -17.13
CA GLY A 52 -3.98 -4.32 -18.03
C GLY A 52 -4.69 -5.49 -17.34
N VAL A 53 -4.22 -5.91 -16.16
CA VAL A 53 -4.87 -6.98 -15.36
C VAL A 53 -6.30 -6.59 -15.01
N CYS A 54 -6.52 -5.34 -14.63
CA CYS A 54 -7.83 -4.82 -14.27
C CYS A 54 -8.72 -4.46 -15.47
N SER A 55 -8.24 -4.64 -16.71
CA SER A 55 -8.94 -4.25 -17.95
C SER A 55 -9.40 -2.78 -17.98
N VAL A 56 -8.59 -1.89 -17.40
CA VAL A 56 -8.79 -0.44 -17.40
C VAL A 56 -7.92 0.18 -18.50
N ALA A 57 -8.45 1.16 -19.25
CA ALA A 57 -7.66 1.87 -20.26
C ALA A 57 -6.49 2.64 -19.61
N ASP A 58 -5.34 2.70 -20.29
CA ASP A 58 -4.21 3.58 -19.92
C ASP A 58 -4.30 4.87 -20.74
N ASP A 59 -5.16 5.78 -20.28
CA ASP A 59 -5.40 7.08 -20.88
C ASP A 59 -5.16 8.23 -19.89
N ALA A 60 -5.52 9.46 -20.28
CA ALA A 60 -5.28 10.64 -19.47
C ALA A 60 -6.07 10.65 -18.13
N SER A 61 -7.11 9.82 -17.99
CA SER A 61 -7.92 9.70 -16.79
C SER A 61 -7.42 8.61 -15.83
N SER A 62 -6.47 7.78 -16.25
CA SER A 62 -5.98 6.65 -15.46
C SER A 62 -5.13 7.12 -14.26
N PRO A 63 -5.27 6.47 -13.10
CA PRO A 63 -4.49 6.82 -11.92
C PRO A 63 -3.00 6.54 -12.16
N LYS A 64 -2.17 7.42 -11.61
CA LYS A 64 -0.70 7.24 -11.57
C LYS A 64 -0.18 6.99 -10.17
N ASP A 65 -0.94 7.41 -9.16
CA ASP A 65 -0.56 7.24 -7.77
C ASP A 65 -0.65 5.77 -7.37
N ALA A 66 0.33 5.33 -6.61
CA ALA A 66 0.45 3.93 -6.22
C ALA A 66 -0.69 3.47 -5.32
N VAL A 67 -1.28 4.37 -4.53
CA VAL A 67 -2.36 4.01 -3.60
C VAL A 67 -3.62 3.59 -4.35
N ASN A 68 -4.06 4.39 -5.33
CA ASN A 68 -5.24 4.04 -6.13
C ASN A 68 -4.98 2.84 -7.05
N LEU A 69 -3.77 2.71 -7.60
CA LEU A 69 -3.40 1.55 -8.40
C LEU A 69 -3.40 0.26 -7.57
N ASN A 70 -2.81 0.27 -6.36
CA ASN A 70 -2.85 -0.89 -5.47
C ASN A 70 -4.28 -1.23 -5.04
N ASN A 71 -5.11 -0.22 -4.72
CA ASN A 71 -6.52 -0.47 -4.40
C ASN A 71 -7.24 -1.16 -5.57
N LEU A 72 -7.02 -0.70 -6.79
CA LEU A 72 -7.62 -1.28 -7.99
C LEU A 72 -7.23 -2.75 -8.15
N ASP A 73 -5.93 -3.05 -8.03
CA ASP A 73 -5.38 -4.40 -8.15
C ASP A 73 -5.88 -5.32 -7.03
N ASP A 74 -5.76 -4.88 -5.76
CA ASP A 74 -6.18 -5.63 -4.58
C ASP A 74 -7.66 -5.99 -4.63
N TRP A 75 -8.54 -5.06 -5.02
CA TRP A 75 -9.97 -5.33 -5.13
C TRP A 75 -10.28 -6.27 -6.30
N HIS A 76 -9.56 -6.15 -7.41
CA HIS A 76 -9.72 -7.06 -8.54
C HIS A 76 -9.28 -8.48 -8.16
N GLU A 77 -8.08 -8.62 -7.58
CA GLU A 77 -7.54 -9.89 -7.09
C GLU A 77 -8.45 -10.53 -6.04
N PHE A 78 -8.94 -9.74 -5.08
CA PHE A 78 -9.87 -10.22 -4.07
C PHE A 78 -11.16 -10.75 -4.69
N HIS A 79 -11.75 -10.02 -5.65
CA HIS A 79 -12.92 -10.50 -6.39
C HIS A 79 -12.63 -11.83 -7.10
N GLN A 80 -11.49 -11.95 -7.79
CA GLN A 80 -11.12 -13.21 -8.45
C GLN A 80 -11.02 -14.35 -7.43
N ALA A 81 -10.34 -14.15 -6.30
CA ALA A 81 -10.06 -15.18 -5.32
C ALA A 81 -11.31 -15.70 -4.58
N VAL A 82 -12.35 -14.87 -4.44
CA VAL A 82 -13.55 -15.22 -3.66
C VAL A 82 -14.76 -15.59 -4.50
N LEU A 83 -14.80 -15.22 -5.79
CA LEU A 83 -15.97 -15.42 -6.67
C LEU A 83 -15.67 -16.17 -7.97
N LYS A 84 -14.41 -16.43 -8.31
CA LYS A 84 -14.03 -17.27 -9.46
C LYS A 84 -13.24 -18.50 -9.02
#